data_AF-A0A6M1R6Y5-F1
#
_entry.id   AF-A0A6M1R6Y5-F1
#
_cell.length_a   1.000
_cell.length_b   1.000
_cell.length_c   1.000
_cell.angle_alpha   90.00
_cell.angle_beta   90.00
_cell.angle_gamma   90.00
#
_symmetry.space_group_name_H-M   'P 1'
#
loop_
_entity.id
_entity.type
_entity.pdbx_description
1 polymer ?
#
loop_
_entity_poly.entity_id
_entity_poly.type
_entity_poly.pdbx_seq_one_letter_code
_entity_poly.pdbx_strand_id
1 'polypeptide(L)' 'MAVENELPDLTVPGPRSGDGSDSPDLLEAELFGLEETLNILREEFASVAPGERAHVARHMRDTRVRIAQIRMRLLRGR' A
#
# COMPACT_ATOMS: atom_id res chain seq x y z
N MET A 1 -30.82 -13.33 -25.64
CA MET A 1 -30.68 -12.63 -24.34
C MET A 1 -29.18 -12.53 -24.09
N ALA A 2 -28.61 -11.34 -24.18
CA ALA A 2 -27.21 -11.10 -23.85
C ALA A 2 -27.20 -10.45 -22.46
N VAL A 3 -26.49 -11.05 -21.50
CA VAL A 3 -26.27 -10.46 -20.18
C VAL A 3 -24.93 -9.75 -20.23
N GLU A 4 -24.98 -8.42 -20.15
CA GLU A 4 -23.80 -7.56 -20.08
C GLU A 4 -23.16 -7.77 -18.71
N ASN A 5 -21.98 -8.41 -18.69
CA ASN A 5 -21.16 -8.51 -17.49
C ASN A 5 -20.47 -7.16 -17.28
N GLU A 6 -21.12 -6.28 -16.53
CA GLU A 6 -20.50 -5.04 -16.05
C GLU A 6 -19.42 -5.41 -15.02
N LEU A 7 -18.16 -5.37 -15.45
CA LEU A 7 -17.01 -5.42 -14.54
C LEU A 7 -17.14 -4.25 -13.54
N PRO A 8 -16.98 -4.48 -12.22
CA PRO A 8 -16.93 -3.37 -11.29
C PRO A 8 -15.70 -2.51 -11.59
N ASP A 9 -15.94 -1.22 -11.79
CA ASP A 9 -14.91 -0.22 -11.96
C ASP A 9 -14.03 -0.24 -10.69
N LEU A 10 -12.80 -0.74 -10.83
CA LEU A 10 -11.74 -0.62 -9.83
C LEU A 10 -11.28 0.84 -9.84
N THR A 11 -12.17 1.75 -9.45
CA THR A 11 -11.77 3.11 -9.11
C THR A 11 -10.82 2.99 -7.93
N VAL A 12 -9.53 3.08 -8.23
CA VAL A 12 -8.48 3.32 -7.24
C VAL A 12 -8.99 4.46 -6.36
N PRO A 13 -9.17 4.26 -5.04
CA PRO A 13 -9.46 5.38 -4.19
C PRO A 13 -8.23 6.29 -4.23
N GLY A 14 -8.34 7.36 -5.02
CA GLY A 14 -7.40 8.47 -4.96
C GLY A 14 -7.34 8.97 -3.52
N PRO A 15 -6.16 9.41 -3.05
CA PRO A 15 -6.01 9.84 -1.67
C PRO A 15 -6.95 11.02 -1.41
N ARG A 16 -7.98 10.78 -0.60
CA ARG A 16 -8.81 11.86 -0.04
C ARG A 16 -7.92 12.67 0.89
N SER A 17 -7.35 13.75 0.35
CA SER A 17 -6.76 14.82 1.15
C SER A 17 -7.90 15.52 1.89
N GLY A 18 -7.96 15.35 3.21
CA GLY A 18 -8.95 16.02 4.05
C GLY A 18 -8.64 15.79 5.51
N ASP A 19 -7.76 16.63 6.08
CA ASP A 19 -7.57 17.01 7.49
C ASP A 19 -7.46 15.95 8.61
N GLY A 20 -7.69 14.66 8.35
CA GLY A 20 -7.42 13.56 9.29
C GLY A 20 -6.10 12.85 9.02
N SER A 21 -5.43 13.14 7.90
CA SER A 21 -4.26 12.39 7.44
C SER A 21 -3.02 12.52 8.34
N ASP A 22 -2.96 13.53 9.20
CA ASP A 22 -1.85 13.76 10.13
C ASP A 22 -2.14 13.28 11.56
N SER A 23 -3.31 12.68 11.83
CA SER A 23 -3.57 12.08 13.14
C SER A 23 -2.53 10.99 13.42
N PRO A 24 -1.79 11.05 14.55
CA PRO A 24 -0.77 10.06 14.88
C PRO A 24 -1.31 8.63 14.87
N ASP A 25 -2.51 8.40 15.41
CA ASP A 25 -3.13 7.07 15.47
C ASP A 25 -3.42 6.50 14.08
N LEU A 26 -3.87 7.35 13.14
CA LEU A 26 -4.14 6.92 11.76
C LEU A 26 -2.84 6.63 11.00
N LEU A 27 -1.79 7.43 11.24
CA LEU A 27 -0.47 7.21 10.68
C LEU A 27 0.19 5.93 11.24
N GLU A 28 0.02 5.65 12.53
CA GLU A 28 0.51 4.41 13.16
C GLU A 28 -0.23 3.18 12.62
N ALA A 29 -1.55 3.25 12.43
CA ALA A 29 -2.33 2.19 11.80
C ALA A 29 -1.93 1.94 10.34
N GLU A 30 -1.72 3.01 9.55
CA GLU A 30 -1.23 2.89 8.17
C GLU A 30 0.18 2.30 8.13
N LEU A 31 1.08 2.73 9.02
CA LEU A 31 2.42 2.19 9.15
C LEU A 31 2.40 0.68 9.40
N PHE A 32 1.59 0.23 10.36
CA PHE A 32 1.42 -1.19 10.68
C PHE A 32 0.96 -1.99 9.45
N GLY A 33 -0.07 -1.53 8.75
CA GLY A 33 -0.58 -2.22 7.56
C GLY A 33 0.44 -2.32 6.42
N LEU A 34 1.25 -1.28 6.21
CA LEU A 34 2.30 -1.30 5.18
C LEU A 34 3.47 -2.21 5.58
N GLU A 35 3.83 -2.26 6.86
CA GLU A 35 4.86 -3.17 7.36
C GLU A 35 4.44 -4.63 7.20
N GLU A 36 3.19 -4.95 7.51
CA GLU A 36 2.62 -6.28 7.31
C GLU A 36 2.57 -6.65 5.82
N THR A 37 2.09 -5.73 4.98
CA THR A 37 2.11 -5.91 3.51
C THR A 37 3.53 -6.20 3.02
N LEU A 38 4.52 -5.44 3.49
CA LEU A 38 5.91 -5.65 3.11
C LEU A 38 6.47 -6.99 3.60
N ASN A 39 6.01 -7.48 4.75
CA ASN A 39 6.39 -8.78 5.28
C ASN A 39 5.84 -9.91 4.40
N ILE A 40 4.54 -9.91 4.10
CA ILE A 40 3.89 -10.88 3.21
C ILE A 40 4.59 -10.92 1.86
N LEU A 41 4.82 -9.76 1.23
CA LEU A 41 5.50 -9.70 -0.06
C LEU A 41 6.92 -10.26 -0.03
N ARG A 42 7.62 -10.21 1.12
CA ARG A 42 8.96 -10.79 1.27
C ARG A 42 8.89 -12.31 1.40
N GLU A 43 7.98 -12.80 2.24
CA GLU A 43 7.79 -14.23 2.48
C GLU A 43 7.37 -14.96 1.20
N GLU A 44 6.48 -14.35 0.42
CA GLU A 44 5.94 -14.96 -0.78
C GLU A 44 6.78 -14.70 -2.04
N PHE A 45 7.79 -13.82 -1.98
CA PHE A 45 8.54 -13.39 -3.18
C PHE A 45 9.15 -14.54 -3.98
N ALA A 46 9.65 -15.58 -3.28
CA ALA A 46 10.25 -16.74 -3.92
C ALA A 46 9.22 -17.53 -4.76
N SER A 47 7.96 -17.55 -4.32
CA SER A 47 6.82 -18.21 -4.96
C SER A 47 6.24 -17.42 -6.13
N VAL A 48 6.57 -16.13 -6.25
CA VAL A 48 6.15 -15.29 -7.37
C VAL A 48 6.80 -15.75 -8.67
N ALA A 49 5.98 -15.86 -9.73
CA ALA A 49 6.42 -16.22 -11.07
C ALA A 49 7.50 -15.23 -11.58
N PRO A 50 8.57 -15.69 -12.27
CA PRO A 50 9.66 -14.81 -12.69
C PRO A 50 9.25 -13.55 -13.45
N GLY A 51 8.20 -13.63 -14.28
CA GLY A 51 7.66 -12.50 -15.04
C GLY A 51 7.02 -11.41 -14.18
N GLU A 52 6.55 -11.76 -12.98
CA GLU A 52 5.88 -10.82 -12.06
C GLU A 52 6.81 -10.29 -10.97
N ARG A 53 7.95 -10.94 -10.74
CA ARG A 53 8.93 -10.52 -9.71
C ARG A 53 9.38 -9.07 -9.85
N ALA A 54 9.51 -8.57 -11.07
CA ALA A 54 9.87 -7.17 -11.31
C ALA A 54 8.78 -6.20 -10.82
N HIS A 55 7.51 -6.55 -11.01
CA HIS A 55 6.37 -5.78 -10.52
C HIS A 55 6.30 -5.82 -8.99
N VAL A 56 6.41 -7.02 -8.41
CA VAL A 56 6.40 -7.19 -6.95
C VAL A 56 7.59 -6.46 -6.30
N ALA A 57 8.79 -6.55 -6.86
CA ALA A 57 9.96 -5.84 -6.35
C ALA A 57 9.79 -4.31 -6.40
N ARG A 58 9.12 -3.78 -7.42
CA ARG A 58 8.75 -2.37 -7.49
C ARG A 58 7.75 -2.02 -6.40
N HIS A 59 6.70 -2.82 -6.23
CA HIS A 59 5.71 -2.61 -5.19
C HIS A 59 6.35 -2.62 -3.78
N MET A 60 7.23 -3.57 -3.48
CA MET A 60 7.99 -3.60 -2.23
C MET A 60 8.85 -2.35 -2.02
N ARG A 61 9.45 -1.80 -3.09
CA ARG A 61 10.22 -0.56 -3.01
C ARG A 61 9.31 0.62 -2.67
N ASP A 62 8.18 0.74 -3.34
CA ASP A 62 7.22 1.82 -3.12
C ASP A 62 6.62 1.77 -1.70
N THR A 63 6.29 0.57 -1.22
CA THR A 63 5.84 0.32 0.16
C THR A 63 6.90 0.77 1.17
N ARG A 64 8.19 0.45 0.96
CA ARG A 64 9.29 0.93 1.84
C ARG A 64 9.41 2.45 1.84
N VAL A 65 9.25 3.10 0.69
CA VAL A 65 9.28 4.57 0.59
C VAL A 65 8.12 5.17 1.39
N ARG A 66 6.92 4.62 1.27
CA ARG A 66 5.74 5.09 2.00
C ARG A 66 5.88 4.91 3.52
N ILE A 67 6.39 3.76 3.96
CA ILE A 67 6.76 3.53 5.37
C ILE A 67 7.71 4.62 5.89
N ALA A 68 8.77 4.93 5.13
CA ALA A 68 9.72 5.96 5.52
C ALA A 68 9.06 7.35 5.60
N GLN A 69 8.18 7.69 4.66
CA GLN A 69 7.43 8.95 4.68
C GLN A 69 6.51 9.07 5.90
N ILE A 70 5.78 8.00 6.25
CA ILE A 70 4.90 7.99 7.43
C ILE A 70 5.72 8.13 8.72
N ARG A 71 6.81 7.37 8.84
CA ARG A 71 7.73 7.50 9.99
C ARG A 71 8.26 8.93 10.14
N MET A 72 8.61 9.59 9.03
CA MET A 72 9.03 10.99 9.05
C MET A 72 7.92 11.95 9.47
N ARG A 73 6.66 11.69 9.12
CA ARG A 73 5.51 12.50 9.56
C ARG A 73 5.25 12.31 11.06
N LEU A 74 5.27 11.07 11.55
CA LEU A 74 5.14 10.75 12.97
C LEU A 74 6.23 11.41 13.83
N LEU A 75 7.47 11.49 13.33
CA LEU A 75 8.56 12.19 14.01
C LEU A 75 8.38 13.71 14.06
N ARG A 76 7.64 14.31 13.12
CA ARG A 76 7.40 15.76 13.04
C ARG A 76 6.14 16.22 13.79
N GLY A 77 5.19 15.30 13.99
CA GLY A 77 3.93 15.56 14.72
C GLY A 77 3.99 15.24 16.21
N ARG A 78 5.14 14.80 16.72
CA ARG A 78 5.46 14.66 18.16
C ARG A 78 6.29 15.85 18.62
#